data_AF-A0A3C2D8J5-F1
#
_entry.id   AF-A0A3C2D8J5-F1
#
_cell.length_a   1.000
_cell.length_b   1.000
_cell.length_c   1.000
_cell.angle_alpha   90.00
_cell.angle_beta   90.00
_cell.angle_gamma   90.00
#
_symmetry.space_group_name_H-M   'P 1'
#
loop_
_entity.id
_entity.type
_entity.pdbx_description
1 polymer ?
#
loop_
_entity_poly.entity_id
_entity_poly.type
_entity_poly.pdbx_seq_one_letter_code
_entity_poly.pdbx_strand_id
1 'polypeptide(L)'
;MKTLQNRRDFLKISAAGSISMMLLGTAGCKTATDRKSFGVGLQLYTIRDAMGADVLGSLKKLSDLGYKNLELASYSNGKFYDYSPVEFKKIVNDLGMDIISSHAAVESAGITVENAKIMADSHAALGVKYCIQPWVNEVDRNVETYKKMIGDWNKVGEIMKEVGIQFGYHNHNFEFANIDGIIPYYDIFLPEMDASLITMELDLFWAAKAGQDPVAMFNKYPGRFQLLHFKDMLTNQAPFFDVIKDDICSVGAGVIDFKKILASKEVAGTKYTFVEDDNQGNGKPFEALEISINNLTTKILV
;
A
#
# COMPACT_ATOMS: atom_id res chain seq x y z
N MET A 1 73.03 -19.39 -49.80
CA MET A 1 73.12 -20.22 -48.58
C MET A 1 71.79 -20.04 -47.84
N LYS A 2 70.85 -20.98 -48.00
CA LYS A 2 69.49 -20.89 -47.42
C LYS A 2 69.52 -21.42 -46.00
N THR A 3 69.28 -20.56 -45.01
CA THR A 3 69.17 -20.94 -43.60
C THR A 3 67.77 -21.50 -43.34
N LEU A 4 67.71 -22.79 -43.00
CA LEU A 4 66.50 -23.49 -42.55
C LEU A 4 66.14 -22.99 -41.15
N GLN A 5 65.09 -22.20 -41.02
CA GLN A 5 64.46 -21.94 -39.72
C GLN A 5 63.76 -23.21 -39.23
N ASN A 6 64.19 -23.67 -38.07
CA ASN A 6 63.77 -24.93 -37.46
C ASN A 6 62.35 -24.78 -36.91
N ARG A 7 61.43 -25.67 -37.31
CA ARG A 7 60.01 -25.67 -36.91
C ARG A 7 59.76 -25.84 -35.39
N ARG A 8 60.82 -25.98 -34.59
CA ARG A 8 60.80 -26.08 -33.13
C ARG A 8 60.87 -24.74 -32.40
N ASP A 9 61.35 -23.67 -33.05
CA ASP A 9 61.45 -22.35 -32.41
C ASP A 9 60.14 -21.55 -32.52
N PHE A 10 59.30 -21.84 -33.53
CA PHE A 10 57.99 -21.21 -33.69
C PHE A 10 56.99 -21.64 -32.59
N LEU A 11 57.09 -22.88 -32.08
CA LEU A 11 56.21 -23.39 -31.03
C LEU A 11 56.56 -22.92 -29.61
N LYS A 12 57.76 -22.33 -29.40
CA LYS A 12 58.16 -21.82 -28.08
C LYS A 12 57.75 -20.36 -27.83
N ILE A 13 57.40 -19.62 -28.88
CA ILE A 13 56.97 -18.21 -28.78
C ILE A 13 55.43 -18.09 -28.69
N SER A 14 54.67 -19.18 -28.83
CA SER A 14 53.21 -19.16 -28.69
C SER A 14 52.69 -19.49 -27.28
N ALA A 15 53.56 -19.69 -26.28
CA ALA A 15 53.17 -20.07 -24.92
C ALA A 15 53.27 -18.93 -23.88
N ALA A 16 53.73 -17.73 -24.27
CA ALA A 16 53.90 -16.59 -23.36
C ALA A 16 52.91 -15.43 -23.61
N GLY A 17 51.80 -15.68 -24.33
CA GLY A 17 50.89 -14.63 -24.80
C GLY A 17 49.42 -14.79 -24.40
N SER A 18 49.08 -15.63 -23.41
CA SER A 18 47.68 -15.94 -23.08
C SER A 18 47.37 -16.02 -21.57
N ILE A 19 48.09 -15.25 -20.73
CA ILE A 19 47.75 -15.08 -19.31
C ILE A 19 47.70 -13.59 -18.94
N SER A 20 46.95 -12.78 -19.69
CA SER A 20 46.65 -11.39 -19.30
C SER A 20 45.29 -10.89 -19.79
N MET A 21 44.31 -11.78 -19.96
CA MET A 21 42.93 -11.38 -20.29
C MET A 21 41.87 -12.16 -19.49
N MET A 22 42.19 -12.51 -18.24
CA MET A 22 41.25 -13.14 -17.30
C MET A 22 41.33 -12.50 -15.90
N LEU A 23 41.40 -11.17 -15.80
CA LEU A 23 41.19 -10.47 -14.52
C LEU A 23 40.37 -9.16 -14.64
N LEU A 24 39.76 -8.89 -15.80
CA LEU A 24 38.84 -7.76 -15.99
C LEU A 24 37.45 -8.29 -16.35
N GLY A 25 36.70 -8.77 -15.36
CA GLY A 25 35.36 -9.30 -15.60
C GLY A 25 34.47 -9.55 -14.39
N THR A 26 34.92 -9.27 -13.15
CA THR A 26 34.08 -9.42 -11.95
C THR A 26 33.79 -8.10 -11.23
N ALA A 27 34.08 -6.96 -11.87
CA ALA A 27 33.61 -5.66 -11.39
C ALA A 27 32.11 -5.49 -11.70
N GLY A 28 31.29 -6.09 -10.84
CA GLY A 28 29.97 -5.56 -10.50
C GLY A 28 28.86 -5.67 -11.54
N CYS A 29 28.44 -6.87 -11.92
CA CYS A 29 27.01 -7.08 -12.10
C CYS A 29 26.38 -7.03 -10.71
N LYS A 30 26.03 -5.82 -10.22
CA LYS A 30 25.00 -5.74 -9.19
C LYS A 30 23.78 -6.41 -9.80
N THR A 31 23.46 -7.62 -9.36
CA THR A 31 22.17 -8.24 -9.66
C THR A 31 21.12 -7.18 -9.35
N ALA A 32 20.32 -6.79 -10.35
CA ALA A 32 19.24 -5.83 -10.11
C ALA A 32 18.46 -6.31 -8.89
N THR A 33 18.38 -5.49 -7.84
CA THR A 33 17.68 -5.87 -6.61
C THR A 33 16.26 -6.23 -6.97
N ASP A 34 15.82 -7.43 -6.61
CA ASP A 34 14.43 -7.83 -6.81
C ASP A 34 13.53 -6.90 -5.97
N ARG A 35 12.81 -5.99 -6.65
CA ARG A 35 11.96 -5.00 -5.99
C ARG A 35 10.86 -5.65 -5.13
N LYS A 36 10.43 -6.88 -5.47
CA LYS A 36 9.43 -7.61 -4.68
C LYS A 36 9.93 -7.98 -3.29
N SER A 37 11.24 -8.13 -3.11
CA SER A 37 11.85 -8.44 -1.81
C SER A 37 11.65 -7.34 -0.76
N PHE A 38 11.37 -6.10 -1.19
CA PHE A 38 11.03 -4.99 -0.29
C PHE A 38 9.61 -5.07 0.25
N GLY A 39 8.74 -5.92 -0.30
CA GLY A 39 7.36 -6.05 0.18
C GLY A 39 6.51 -4.80 -0.06
N VAL A 40 6.81 -3.98 -1.08
CA VAL A 40 6.06 -2.75 -1.35
C VAL A 40 4.60 -3.10 -1.68
N GLY A 41 3.68 -2.45 -0.96
CA GLY A 41 2.25 -2.59 -1.13
C GLY A 41 1.66 -1.58 -2.11
N LEU A 42 0.53 -1.92 -2.73
CA LEU A 42 -0.29 -0.99 -3.51
C LEU A 42 -1.78 -1.15 -3.17
N GLN A 43 -2.47 -0.05 -2.95
CA GLN A 43 -3.93 0.04 -2.97
C GLN A 43 -4.39 0.14 -4.43
N LEU A 44 -5.11 -0.89 -4.90
CA LEU A 44 -5.56 -1.05 -6.28
C LEU A 44 -6.54 0.05 -6.75
N TYR A 45 -7.13 0.83 -5.85
CA TYR A 45 -7.89 2.04 -6.22
C TYR A 45 -7.05 3.02 -7.07
N THR A 46 -5.73 3.02 -6.87
CA THR A 46 -4.76 3.79 -7.66
C THR A 46 -4.81 3.51 -9.15
N ILE A 47 -5.20 2.29 -9.54
CA ILE A 47 -5.30 1.86 -10.94
C ILE A 47 -6.71 1.41 -11.29
N ARG A 48 -7.73 1.93 -10.59
CA ARG A 48 -9.13 1.51 -10.72
C ARG A 48 -9.65 1.44 -12.15
N ASP A 49 -9.33 2.41 -13.01
CA ASP A 49 -9.80 2.37 -14.41
C ASP A 49 -9.14 1.25 -15.21
N ALA A 50 -7.84 1.01 -14.98
CA ALA A 50 -7.12 -0.09 -15.61
C ALA A 50 -7.65 -1.44 -15.11
N MET A 51 -7.95 -1.55 -13.81
CA MET A 51 -8.60 -2.74 -13.24
C MET A 51 -10.01 -2.94 -13.80
N GLY A 52 -10.78 -1.88 -14.01
CA GLY A 52 -12.10 -1.95 -14.64
C GLY A 52 -12.06 -2.34 -16.11
N ALA A 53 -10.97 -2.01 -16.82
CA ALA A 53 -10.79 -2.35 -18.23
C ALA A 53 -10.20 -3.76 -18.45
N ASP A 54 -9.17 -4.13 -17.67
CA ASP A 54 -8.44 -5.39 -17.81
C ASP A 54 -7.75 -5.76 -16.48
N VAL A 55 -8.43 -6.56 -15.67
CA VAL A 55 -7.93 -7.06 -14.37
C VAL A 55 -6.61 -7.82 -14.55
N LEU A 56 -6.54 -8.77 -15.48
CA LEU A 56 -5.38 -9.66 -15.61
C LEU A 56 -4.16 -8.92 -16.12
N GLY A 57 -4.32 -8.10 -17.16
CA GLY A 57 -3.24 -7.28 -17.70
C GLY A 57 -2.75 -6.23 -16.71
N SER A 58 -3.65 -5.65 -15.92
CA SER A 58 -3.30 -4.69 -14.87
C SER A 58 -2.49 -5.32 -13.74
N LEU A 59 -2.93 -6.46 -13.21
CA LEU A 59 -2.19 -7.21 -12.19
C LEU A 59 -0.82 -7.68 -12.71
N LYS A 60 -0.74 -8.12 -13.97
CA LYS A 60 0.54 -8.50 -14.60
C LYS A 60 1.50 -7.31 -14.65
N LYS A 61 1.04 -6.13 -15.06
CA LYS A 61 1.87 -4.91 -15.07
C LYS A 61 2.37 -4.53 -13.68
N LEU A 62 1.53 -4.62 -12.66
CA LEU A 62 1.95 -4.37 -11.26
C LEU A 62 3.03 -5.33 -10.79
N SER A 63 2.84 -6.62 -11.10
CA SER A 63 3.82 -7.67 -10.80
C SER A 63 5.15 -7.42 -11.50
N ASP A 64 5.12 -6.97 -12.76
CA ASP A 64 6.32 -6.66 -13.54
C ASP A 64 7.05 -5.41 -13.02
N LEU A 65 6.33 -4.41 -12.50
CA LEU A 65 6.93 -3.25 -11.83
C LEU A 65 7.64 -3.62 -10.53
N GLY A 66 7.23 -4.71 -9.88
CA GLY A 66 7.83 -5.24 -8.67
C GLY A 66 7.02 -5.04 -7.39
N TYR A 67 5.74 -4.65 -7.50
CA TYR A 67 4.85 -4.63 -6.34
C TYR A 67 4.64 -6.05 -5.82
N LYS A 68 4.56 -6.20 -4.49
CA LYS A 68 4.47 -7.50 -3.81
C LYS A 68 3.16 -7.67 -3.06
N ASN A 69 2.73 -6.67 -2.31
CA ASN A 69 1.54 -6.74 -1.48
C ASN A 69 0.41 -5.92 -2.14
N LEU A 70 -0.81 -6.43 -2.10
CA LEU A 70 -1.99 -5.72 -2.62
C LEU A 70 -2.98 -5.44 -1.51
N GLU A 71 -3.58 -4.26 -1.60
CA GLU A 71 -4.84 -3.92 -0.96
C GLU A 71 -5.90 -3.72 -2.03
N LEU A 72 -7.04 -4.39 -1.89
CA LEU A 72 -8.11 -4.33 -2.89
C LEU A 72 -9.04 -3.13 -2.66
N ALA A 73 -9.74 -2.70 -3.72
CA ALA A 73 -10.73 -1.63 -3.71
C ALA A 73 -12.11 -2.04 -4.22
N SER A 74 -12.35 -3.34 -4.41
CA SER A 74 -13.59 -3.87 -4.97
C SER A 74 -14.06 -5.06 -4.15
N TYR A 75 -15.21 -4.89 -3.51
CA TYR A 75 -15.95 -5.97 -2.88
C TYR A 75 -17.44 -5.77 -3.15
N SER A 76 -18.09 -6.77 -3.75
CA SER A 76 -19.53 -6.75 -3.97
C SER A 76 -20.08 -8.16 -4.05
N ASN A 77 -21.17 -8.43 -3.33
CA ASN A 77 -21.88 -9.73 -3.36
C ASN A 77 -20.96 -10.95 -3.17
N GLY A 78 -20.01 -10.88 -2.23
CA GLY A 78 -19.06 -11.95 -1.93
C GLY A 78 -17.93 -12.14 -2.96
N LYS A 79 -17.76 -11.19 -3.89
CA LYS A 79 -16.78 -11.24 -4.98
C LYS A 79 -15.82 -10.06 -4.95
N PHE A 80 -14.68 -10.25 -5.60
CA PHE A 80 -13.61 -9.26 -5.76
C PHE A 80 -13.29 -9.10 -7.24
N TYR A 81 -13.54 -7.91 -7.81
CA TYR A 81 -13.40 -7.66 -9.25
C TYR A 81 -14.13 -8.69 -10.12
N ASP A 82 -15.35 -9.06 -9.73
CA ASP A 82 -16.21 -10.10 -10.34
C ASP A 82 -15.75 -11.56 -10.25
N TYR A 83 -14.59 -11.82 -9.64
CA TYR A 83 -14.09 -13.17 -9.36
C TYR A 83 -14.55 -13.66 -7.99
N SER A 84 -14.66 -14.98 -7.84
CA SER A 84 -14.77 -15.56 -6.50
C SER A 84 -13.46 -15.33 -5.71
N PRO A 85 -13.50 -15.36 -4.36
CA PRO A 85 -12.32 -15.10 -3.55
C PRO A 85 -11.13 -16.04 -3.86
N VAL A 86 -11.40 -17.33 -4.07
CA VAL A 86 -10.37 -18.35 -4.34
C VAL A 86 -9.74 -18.16 -5.72
N GLU A 87 -10.55 -17.82 -6.73
CA GLU A 87 -10.07 -17.54 -8.09
C GLU A 87 -9.17 -16.29 -8.11
N PHE A 88 -9.62 -15.21 -7.48
CA PHE A 88 -8.87 -13.96 -7.45
C PHE A 88 -7.54 -14.12 -6.70
N LYS A 89 -7.56 -14.79 -5.55
CA LYS A 89 -6.34 -15.16 -4.80
C LYS A 89 -5.36 -15.91 -5.67
N LYS A 90 -5.83 -16.92 -6.41
CA LYS A 90 -4.98 -17.72 -7.30
C LYS A 90 -4.32 -16.86 -8.38
N ILE A 91 -5.08 -15.97 -9.03
CA ILE A 91 -4.56 -15.06 -10.05
C ILE A 91 -3.40 -14.20 -9.49
N VAL A 92 -3.61 -13.59 -8.32
CA VAL A 92 -2.60 -12.73 -7.69
C VAL A 92 -1.36 -13.53 -7.27
N ASN A 93 -1.55 -14.70 -6.67
CA ASN A 93 -0.46 -15.55 -6.20
C ASN A 93 0.37 -16.14 -7.35
N ASP A 94 -0.27 -16.52 -8.46
CA ASP A 94 0.43 -17.00 -9.66
C ASP A 94 1.34 -15.92 -10.27
N LEU A 95 1.05 -14.64 -10.01
CA LEU A 95 1.88 -13.50 -10.38
C LEU A 95 2.97 -13.17 -9.34
N GLY A 96 3.08 -13.96 -8.27
CA GLY A 96 4.06 -13.79 -7.20
C GLY A 96 3.76 -12.64 -6.24
N MET A 97 2.53 -12.13 -6.23
CA MET A 97 2.04 -11.11 -5.31
C MET A 97 1.16 -11.73 -4.22
N ASP A 98 0.88 -11.00 -3.15
CA ASP A 98 0.01 -11.43 -2.04
C ASP A 98 -1.10 -10.40 -1.83
N ILE A 99 -2.30 -10.86 -1.47
CA ILE A 99 -3.40 -9.98 -1.06
C ILE A 99 -3.38 -9.87 0.47
N ILE A 100 -3.03 -8.70 0.98
CA ILE A 100 -2.85 -8.47 2.42
C ILE A 100 -4.09 -7.85 3.04
N SER A 101 -4.71 -6.92 2.34
CA SER A 101 -5.82 -6.12 2.85
C SER A 101 -6.88 -5.92 1.76
N SER A 102 -8.06 -5.45 2.13
CA SER A 102 -9.15 -5.12 1.23
C SER A 102 -10.01 -4.02 1.83
N HIS A 103 -10.30 -3.01 1.03
CA HIS A 103 -11.29 -1.99 1.36
C HIS A 103 -12.70 -2.53 1.10
N ALA A 104 -13.57 -2.48 2.10
CA ALA A 104 -14.98 -2.88 2.01
C ALA A 104 -15.84 -1.94 2.86
N ALA A 105 -16.81 -1.29 2.21
CA ALA A 105 -17.64 -0.27 2.85
C ALA A 105 -18.80 -0.86 3.66
N VAL A 106 -18.93 -0.40 4.90
CA VAL A 106 -20.01 -0.53 5.86
C VAL A 106 -20.54 0.88 6.11
N GLU A 107 -21.46 1.30 5.25
CA GLU A 107 -21.99 2.68 5.21
C GLU A 107 -23.02 2.95 6.33
N SER A 108 -23.55 4.19 6.38
CA SER A 108 -24.46 4.68 7.43
C SER A 108 -25.79 3.91 7.50
N ALA A 109 -26.24 3.35 6.37
CA ALA A 109 -27.37 2.42 6.30
C ALA A 109 -27.19 1.19 7.21
N GLY A 110 -25.95 0.90 7.62
CA GLY A 110 -25.59 -0.22 8.47
C GLY A 110 -25.45 -1.51 7.68
N ILE A 111 -25.21 -2.59 8.41
CA ILE A 111 -25.05 -3.93 7.86
C ILE A 111 -25.78 -4.94 8.73
N THR A 112 -26.44 -5.91 8.10
CA THR A 112 -27.04 -7.03 8.83
C THR A 112 -25.93 -7.99 9.29
N VAL A 113 -26.18 -8.75 10.36
CA VAL A 113 -25.24 -9.78 10.83
C VAL A 113 -24.95 -10.82 9.73
N GLU A 114 -25.96 -11.18 8.94
CA GLU A 114 -25.81 -12.10 7.81
C GLU A 114 -24.87 -11.54 6.74
N ASN A 115 -25.06 -10.29 6.32
CA ASN A 115 -24.20 -9.66 5.33
C ASN A 115 -22.76 -9.46 5.85
N ALA A 116 -22.61 -9.14 7.14
CA ALA A 116 -21.30 -9.03 7.77
C ALA A 116 -20.57 -10.39 7.80
N LYS A 117 -21.29 -11.50 8.05
CA LYS A 117 -20.73 -12.86 7.96
C LYS A 117 -20.34 -13.23 6.54
N ILE A 118 -21.17 -12.94 5.54
CA ILE A 118 -20.83 -13.15 4.12
C ILE A 118 -19.54 -12.39 3.77
N MET A 119 -19.43 -11.13 4.22
CA MET A 119 -18.23 -10.33 4.05
C MET A 119 -17.01 -10.97 4.70
N ALA A 120 -17.11 -11.40 5.97
CA ALA A 120 -16.03 -12.05 6.69
C ALA A 120 -15.59 -13.36 6.01
N ASP A 121 -16.53 -14.24 5.67
CA ASP A 121 -16.25 -15.53 5.01
C ASP A 121 -15.59 -15.33 3.63
N SER A 122 -16.05 -14.33 2.87
CA SER A 122 -15.48 -14.00 1.56
C SER A 122 -14.04 -13.51 1.69
N HIS A 123 -13.76 -12.63 2.65
CA HIS A 123 -12.40 -12.15 2.92
C HIS A 123 -11.50 -13.25 3.51
N ALA A 124 -12.04 -14.16 4.32
CA ALA A 124 -11.32 -15.31 4.85
C ALA A 124 -10.93 -16.30 3.74
N ALA A 125 -11.84 -16.55 2.80
CA ALA A 125 -11.55 -17.37 1.61
C ALA A 125 -10.50 -16.71 0.69
N LEU A 126 -10.54 -15.38 0.55
CA LEU A 126 -9.50 -14.60 -0.12
C LEU A 126 -8.15 -14.72 0.61
N GLY A 127 -8.18 -14.84 1.94
CA GLY A 127 -7.02 -15.01 2.81
C GLY A 127 -6.30 -13.72 3.16
N VAL A 128 -7.04 -12.60 3.23
CA VAL A 128 -6.50 -11.33 3.69
C VAL A 128 -6.28 -11.33 5.20
N LYS A 129 -5.42 -10.42 5.67
CA LYS A 129 -5.19 -10.16 7.10
C LYS A 129 -6.08 -9.04 7.63
N TYR A 130 -6.48 -8.13 6.74
CA TYR A 130 -7.21 -6.92 7.08
C TYR A 130 -8.42 -6.71 6.17
N CYS A 131 -9.49 -6.15 6.75
CA CYS A 131 -10.65 -5.63 6.03
C CYS A 131 -10.90 -4.21 6.54
N ILE A 132 -10.89 -3.21 5.65
CA ILE A 132 -10.83 -1.80 6.02
C ILE A 132 -12.08 -1.07 5.55
N GLN A 133 -12.73 -0.34 6.47
CA GLN A 133 -13.70 0.69 6.15
C GLN A 133 -12.97 1.92 5.60
N PRO A 134 -13.17 2.31 4.33
CA PRO A 134 -12.28 3.29 3.71
C PRO A 134 -12.83 4.71 3.64
N TRP A 135 -14.11 4.91 3.96
CA TRP A 135 -14.79 6.15 3.61
C TRP A 135 -16.02 6.44 4.45
N VAL A 136 -16.35 7.72 4.63
CA VAL A 136 -17.66 8.18 5.10
C VAL A 136 -18.21 9.21 4.13
N ASN A 137 -19.43 8.98 3.65
CA ASN A 137 -20.13 9.85 2.71
C ASN A 137 -20.42 11.22 3.35
N GLU A 138 -20.36 12.28 2.55
CA GLU A 138 -20.47 13.67 3.05
C GLU A 138 -21.74 13.91 3.89
N VAL A 139 -22.89 13.39 3.45
CA VAL A 139 -24.17 13.51 4.15
C VAL A 139 -24.17 12.85 5.54
N ASP A 140 -23.24 11.94 5.77
CA ASP A 140 -23.10 11.16 7.00
C ASP A 140 -22.01 11.72 7.94
N ARG A 141 -21.34 12.83 7.57
CA ARG A 141 -20.22 13.41 8.33
C ARG A 141 -20.69 14.30 9.48
N ASN A 142 -21.40 13.70 10.42
CA ASN A 142 -21.85 14.37 11.64
C ASN A 142 -21.69 13.45 12.86
N VAL A 143 -21.73 14.05 14.06
CA VAL A 143 -21.47 13.36 15.33
C VAL A 143 -22.39 12.15 15.54
N GLU A 144 -23.68 12.29 15.28
CA GLU A 144 -24.66 11.21 15.51
C GLU A 144 -24.40 10.02 14.58
N THR A 145 -24.25 10.29 13.28
CA THR A 145 -24.01 9.24 12.29
C THR A 145 -22.66 8.55 12.51
N TYR A 146 -21.60 9.29 12.87
CA TYR A 146 -20.31 8.68 13.21
C TYR A 146 -20.43 7.67 14.35
N LYS A 147 -21.11 8.03 15.46
CA LYS A 147 -21.29 7.12 16.60
C LYS A 147 -22.09 5.88 16.22
N LYS A 148 -23.15 6.05 15.41
CA LYS A 148 -23.92 4.91 14.89
C LYS A 148 -23.02 3.98 14.06
N MET A 149 -22.27 4.53 13.11
CA MET A 149 -21.38 3.75 12.24
C MET A 149 -20.30 3.03 13.04
N ILE A 150 -19.67 3.68 14.02
CA ILE A 150 -18.68 3.05 14.90
C ILE A 150 -19.28 1.88 15.69
N GLY A 151 -20.51 2.03 16.17
CA GLY A 151 -21.24 0.92 16.81
C GLY A 151 -21.44 -0.28 15.88
N ASP A 152 -21.72 -0.03 14.59
CA ASP A 152 -21.83 -1.09 13.59
C ASP A 152 -20.45 -1.68 13.22
N TRP A 153 -19.41 -0.83 13.11
CA TRP A 153 -18.03 -1.25 12.84
C TRP A 153 -17.43 -2.12 13.95
N ASN A 154 -17.73 -1.83 15.23
CA ASN A 154 -17.28 -2.67 16.34
C ASN A 154 -17.87 -4.09 16.22
N LYS A 155 -19.16 -4.22 15.90
CA LYS A 155 -19.80 -5.53 15.66
C LYS A 155 -19.19 -6.27 14.46
N VAL A 156 -18.88 -5.54 13.38
CA VAL A 156 -18.17 -6.11 12.23
C VAL A 156 -16.77 -6.57 12.63
N GLY A 157 -16.07 -5.80 13.46
CA GLY A 157 -14.77 -6.15 14.02
C GLY A 157 -14.79 -7.45 14.83
N GLU A 158 -15.84 -7.68 15.64
CA GLU A 158 -16.05 -8.97 16.35
C GLU A 158 -16.17 -10.13 15.35
N ILE A 159 -17.02 -10.00 14.34
CA ILE A 159 -17.25 -11.04 13.33
C ILE A 159 -15.98 -11.32 12.51
N MET A 160 -15.25 -10.28 12.10
CA MET A 160 -13.98 -10.43 11.38
C MET A 160 -12.93 -11.15 12.22
N LYS A 161 -12.88 -10.87 13.52
CA LYS A 161 -11.93 -11.50 14.45
C LYS A 161 -12.21 -13.00 14.62
N GLU A 162 -13.46 -13.45 14.56
CA GLU A 162 -13.82 -14.87 14.61
C GLU A 162 -13.20 -15.68 13.46
N VAL A 163 -13.01 -15.05 12.29
CA VAL A 163 -12.37 -15.66 11.12
C VAL A 163 -10.88 -15.29 10.98
N GLY A 164 -10.29 -14.67 12.01
CA GLY A 164 -8.87 -14.33 12.06
C GLY A 164 -8.46 -13.10 11.26
N ILE A 165 -9.41 -12.21 10.93
CA ILE A 165 -9.19 -10.97 10.18
C ILE A 165 -9.27 -9.78 11.14
N GLN A 166 -8.34 -8.84 11.01
CA GLN A 166 -8.36 -7.58 11.73
C GLN A 166 -9.21 -6.56 10.94
N PHE A 167 -10.32 -6.10 11.50
CA PHE A 167 -11.06 -4.98 10.91
C PHE A 167 -10.30 -3.66 11.16
N GLY A 168 -10.49 -2.67 10.30
CA GLY A 168 -9.85 -1.37 10.42
C GLY A 168 -10.61 -0.22 9.78
N TYR A 169 -10.14 1.00 10.03
CA TYR A 169 -10.65 2.22 9.42
C TYR A 169 -9.51 3.01 8.77
N HIS A 170 -9.71 3.44 7.52
CA HIS A 170 -8.81 4.32 6.79
C HIS A 170 -9.35 5.76 6.79
N ASN A 171 -8.49 6.71 7.15
CA ASN A 171 -8.88 8.11 7.31
C ASN A 171 -8.63 8.95 6.07
N HIS A 172 -9.39 10.03 5.97
CA HIS A 172 -9.14 11.16 5.10
C HIS A 172 -8.80 12.40 5.93
N ASN A 173 -8.94 13.59 5.34
CA ASN A 173 -8.71 14.87 6.02
C ASN A 173 -9.95 15.34 6.79
N PHE A 174 -11.16 15.04 6.31
CA PHE A 174 -12.41 15.53 6.90
C PHE A 174 -12.65 15.02 8.33
N GLU A 175 -12.08 13.89 8.74
CA GLU A 175 -12.17 13.37 10.10
C GLU A 175 -11.45 14.27 11.11
N PHE A 176 -10.54 15.13 10.65
CA PHE A 176 -9.85 16.11 11.47
C PHE A 176 -10.52 17.49 11.46
N ALA A 177 -11.58 17.66 10.67
CA ALA A 177 -12.33 18.91 10.61
C ALA A 177 -13.08 19.15 11.93
N ASN A 178 -13.03 20.38 12.44
CA ASN A 178 -13.76 20.73 13.65
C ASN A 178 -15.27 20.80 13.36
N ILE A 179 -16.06 20.08 14.16
CA ILE A 179 -17.52 20.12 14.15
C ILE A 179 -17.95 20.62 15.53
N ASP A 180 -18.27 21.92 15.64
CA ASP A 180 -18.73 22.56 16.87
C ASP A 180 -17.86 22.29 18.11
N GLY A 181 -16.53 22.37 17.94
CA GLY A 181 -15.55 22.12 18.99
C GLY A 181 -15.06 20.67 19.10
N ILE A 182 -15.63 19.74 18.33
CA ILE A 182 -15.27 18.33 18.31
C ILE A 182 -14.39 18.05 17.09
N ILE A 183 -13.26 17.35 17.27
CA ILE A 183 -12.46 16.80 16.18
C ILE A 183 -12.78 15.31 16.08
N PRO A 184 -13.58 14.85 15.10
CA PRO A 184 -14.10 13.49 15.05
C PRO A 184 -13.03 12.41 15.23
N TYR A 185 -11.87 12.56 14.58
CA TYR A 185 -10.79 11.58 14.65
C TYR A 185 -10.32 11.30 16.10
N TYR A 186 -10.15 12.37 16.89
CA TYR A 186 -9.60 12.28 18.25
C TYR A 186 -10.66 12.12 19.34
N ASP A 187 -11.84 12.71 19.12
CA ASP A 187 -12.89 12.79 20.14
C ASP A 187 -13.97 11.72 19.98
N ILE A 188 -14.06 11.09 18.80
CA ILE A 188 -15.06 10.07 18.48
C ILE A 188 -14.41 8.77 17.99
N PHE A 189 -13.65 8.80 16.89
CA PHE A 189 -13.18 7.59 16.22
C PHE A 189 -12.20 6.80 17.08
N LEU A 190 -11.06 7.39 17.45
CA LEU A 190 -10.05 6.71 18.25
C LEU A 190 -10.55 6.25 19.64
N PRO A 191 -11.37 7.03 20.37
CA PRO A 191 -11.92 6.62 21.66
C PRO A 191 -13.05 5.58 21.59
N GLU A 192 -13.94 5.65 20.60
CA GLU A 192 -15.14 4.80 20.54
C GLU A 192 -14.95 3.52 19.70
N MET A 193 -13.93 3.47 18.83
CA MET A 193 -13.51 2.23 18.17
C MET A 193 -12.71 1.36 19.15
N ASP A 194 -13.19 0.14 19.42
CA ASP A 194 -12.50 -0.80 20.30
C ASP A 194 -11.14 -1.17 19.73
N ALA A 195 -10.06 -0.82 20.44
CA ALA A 195 -8.69 -1.01 19.98
C ALA A 195 -8.28 -2.49 19.82
N SER A 196 -9.05 -3.44 20.38
CA SER A 196 -8.85 -4.88 20.22
C SER A 196 -9.59 -5.49 19.02
N LEU A 197 -10.46 -4.70 18.38
CA LEU A 197 -11.30 -5.09 17.24
C LEU A 197 -11.01 -4.27 15.99
N ILE A 198 -10.60 -3.00 16.14
CA ILE A 198 -10.42 -2.05 15.05
C ILE A 198 -9.03 -1.39 15.14
N THR A 199 -8.22 -1.64 14.10
CA THR A 199 -6.97 -0.91 13.86
C THR A 199 -7.22 0.32 12.99
N MET A 200 -6.30 1.27 13.00
CA MET A 200 -6.27 2.35 12.03
C MET A 200 -5.35 1.98 10.86
N GLU A 201 -5.80 2.34 9.66
CA GLU A 201 -4.96 2.54 8.48
C GLU A 201 -4.75 4.04 8.31
N LEU A 202 -3.58 4.55 8.70
CA LEU A 202 -3.33 6.00 8.65
C LEU A 202 -2.90 6.40 7.25
N ASP A 203 -3.69 7.24 6.58
CA ASP A 203 -3.25 7.93 5.38
C ASP A 203 -2.38 9.14 5.75
N LEU A 204 -1.11 9.05 5.35
CA LEU A 204 -0.10 10.05 5.69
C LEU A 204 -0.31 11.37 4.94
N PHE A 205 -0.83 11.32 3.71
CA PHE A 205 -1.17 12.52 2.94
C PHE A 205 -2.33 13.24 3.59
N TRP A 206 -3.41 12.53 3.87
CA TRP A 206 -4.63 13.15 4.39
C TRP A 206 -4.44 13.69 5.81
N ALA A 207 -3.69 12.98 6.65
CA ALA A 207 -3.29 13.48 7.97
C ALA A 207 -2.44 14.75 7.84
N ALA A 208 -1.44 14.76 6.96
CA ALA A 208 -0.60 15.94 6.73
C ALA A 208 -1.40 17.12 6.15
N LYS A 209 -2.32 16.87 5.21
CA LYS A 209 -3.24 17.89 4.67
C LYS A 209 -4.15 18.48 5.73
N ALA A 210 -4.52 17.71 6.74
CA ALA A 210 -5.24 18.18 7.92
C ALA A 210 -4.33 18.85 8.98
N GLY A 211 -3.04 19.08 8.68
CA GLY A 211 -2.08 19.69 9.60
C GLY A 211 -1.62 18.78 10.73
N GLN A 212 -1.87 17.48 10.64
CA GLN A 212 -1.47 16.51 11.66
C GLN A 212 -0.03 16.05 11.45
N ASP A 213 0.68 15.78 12.54
CA ASP A 213 2.00 15.13 12.51
C ASP A 213 1.83 13.63 12.81
N PRO A 214 2.04 12.72 11.84
CA PRO A 214 1.91 11.29 12.05
C PRO A 214 2.79 10.76 13.19
N VAL A 215 3.99 11.30 13.40
CA VAL A 215 4.86 10.85 14.50
C VAL A 215 4.29 11.25 15.85
N ALA A 216 3.70 12.45 15.96
CA ALA A 216 2.99 12.86 17.17
C ALA A 216 1.75 11.98 17.42
N MET A 217 1.01 11.61 16.36
CA MET A 217 -0.12 10.70 16.45
C MET A 217 0.30 9.31 16.94
N PHE A 218 1.40 8.76 16.42
CA PHE A 218 1.95 7.47 16.85
C PHE A 218 2.31 7.48 18.33
N ASN A 219 2.98 8.53 18.80
CA ASN A 219 3.34 8.67 20.22
C ASN A 219 2.13 8.83 21.14
N LYS A 220 1.06 9.49 20.66
CA LYS A 220 -0.18 9.68 21.42
C LYS A 220 -1.02 8.39 21.48
N TYR A 221 -0.99 7.57 20.43
CA TYR A 221 -1.78 6.34 20.29
C TYR A 221 -0.91 5.15 19.86
N PRO A 222 0.04 4.70 20.70
CA PRO A 222 0.98 3.66 20.31
C PRO A 222 0.25 2.34 19.99
N GLY A 223 0.69 1.67 18.93
CA GLY A 223 0.15 0.39 18.47
C GLY A 223 -1.17 0.46 17.70
N ARG A 224 -1.76 1.64 17.49
CA ARG A 224 -3.07 1.79 16.82
C ARG A 224 -3.00 1.81 15.29
N PHE A 225 -1.84 1.95 14.67
CA PHE A 225 -1.67 2.21 13.24
C PHE A 225 -0.94 1.06 12.53
N GLN A 226 -1.61 -0.10 12.42
CA GLN A 226 -1.00 -1.28 11.81
C GLN A 226 -0.82 -1.16 10.29
N LEU A 227 -1.56 -0.29 9.62
CA LEU A 227 -1.41 -0.04 8.20
C LEU A 227 -1.17 1.45 7.96
N LEU A 228 -0.37 1.78 6.95
CA LEU A 228 -0.17 3.15 6.50
C LEU A 228 -0.41 3.24 5.01
N HIS A 229 -1.11 4.29 4.58
CA HIS A 229 -1.18 4.66 3.17
C HIS A 229 -0.10 5.69 2.85
N PHE A 230 0.69 5.35 1.83
CA PHE A 230 1.77 6.16 1.28
C PHE A 230 1.21 6.87 0.05
N LYS A 231 0.72 8.07 0.29
CA LYS A 231 0.32 9.06 -0.70
C LYS A 231 1.17 10.30 -0.45
N ASP A 232 1.62 11.00 -1.49
CA ASP A 232 2.54 12.13 -1.37
C ASP A 232 1.97 13.37 -2.05
N MET A 233 2.52 14.54 -1.73
CA MET A 233 2.03 15.83 -2.20
C MET A 233 3.13 16.76 -2.66
N LEU A 234 2.87 17.55 -3.71
CA LEU A 234 3.84 18.52 -4.23
C LEU A 234 4.01 19.72 -3.30
N THR A 235 2.95 20.11 -2.59
CA THR A 235 2.95 21.32 -1.77
C THR A 235 2.45 21.07 -0.35
N ASN A 236 3.25 21.52 0.62
CA ASN A 236 2.76 21.64 1.99
C ASN A 236 2.03 22.98 2.13
N GLN A 237 0.72 22.94 2.37
CA GLN A 237 -0.13 24.12 2.49
C GLN A 237 -0.77 24.18 3.89
N ALA A 238 -1.50 25.25 4.18
CA ALA A 238 -2.28 25.33 5.41
C ALA A 238 -3.30 24.16 5.48
N PRO A 239 -3.72 23.76 6.69
CA PRO A 239 -4.66 22.67 6.85
C PRO A 239 -5.93 22.88 6.03
N PHE A 240 -6.34 21.84 5.31
CA PHE A 240 -7.49 21.89 4.43
C PHE A 240 -8.30 20.60 4.56
N PHE A 241 -9.62 20.75 4.67
CA PHE A 241 -10.52 19.67 5.11
C PHE A 241 -11.53 19.23 4.04
N ASP A 242 -11.55 19.87 2.86
CA ASP A 242 -12.30 19.34 1.71
C ASP A 242 -11.44 18.30 0.96
N VAL A 243 -12.10 17.32 0.35
CA VAL A 243 -11.42 16.26 -0.38
C VAL A 243 -11.09 16.74 -1.79
N ILE A 244 -9.92 17.38 -1.95
CA ILE A 244 -9.40 17.86 -3.24
C ILE A 244 -8.07 17.16 -3.53
N LYS A 245 -7.96 16.55 -4.72
CA LYS A 245 -6.90 15.58 -5.08
C LYS A 245 -5.82 16.14 -6.02
N ASP A 246 -5.87 17.44 -6.32
CA ASP A 246 -5.04 18.07 -7.37
C ASP A 246 -3.55 18.20 -7.02
N ASP A 247 -3.19 18.02 -5.75
CA ASP A 247 -1.81 18.16 -5.25
C ASP A 247 -1.11 16.81 -5.01
N ILE A 248 -1.74 15.69 -5.38
CA ILE A 248 -1.16 14.34 -5.23
C ILE A 248 0.00 14.15 -6.21
N CYS A 249 1.07 13.51 -5.75
CA CYS A 249 2.17 13.05 -6.61
C CYS A 249 2.67 11.66 -6.22
N SER A 250 3.56 11.11 -7.05
CA SER A 250 4.25 9.85 -6.78
C SER A 250 5.00 9.88 -5.45
N VAL A 251 4.99 8.76 -4.72
CA VAL A 251 5.62 8.64 -3.41
C VAL A 251 7.13 8.91 -3.49
N GLY A 252 7.60 9.82 -2.62
CA GLY A 252 9.00 10.24 -2.57
C GLY A 252 9.39 11.26 -3.65
N ALA A 253 8.42 11.78 -4.41
CA ALA A 253 8.61 12.94 -5.29
C ALA A 253 8.08 14.24 -4.66
N GLY A 254 7.32 14.15 -3.57
CA GLY A 254 6.71 15.27 -2.88
C GLY A 254 7.44 15.63 -1.59
N VAL A 255 6.67 16.17 -0.65
CA VAL A 255 7.19 16.82 0.57
C VAL A 255 7.06 15.97 1.83
N ILE A 256 6.38 14.82 1.78
CA ILE A 256 6.20 13.97 2.97
C ILE A 256 7.49 13.20 3.27
N ASP A 257 8.03 13.38 4.47
CA ASP A 257 9.23 12.68 4.94
C ASP A 257 8.88 11.27 5.44
N PHE A 258 8.66 10.34 4.51
CA PHE A 258 8.35 8.95 4.82
C PHE A 258 9.44 8.26 5.64
N LYS A 259 10.73 8.63 5.47
CA LYS A 259 11.82 8.06 6.26
C LYS A 259 11.69 8.41 7.73
N LYS A 260 11.46 9.69 8.02
CA LYS A 260 11.25 10.17 9.40
C LYS A 260 10.04 9.50 10.04
N ILE A 261 8.94 9.36 9.30
CA ILE A 261 7.72 8.71 9.78
C ILE A 261 7.99 7.21 10.06
N LEU A 262 8.61 6.50 9.12
CA LEU A 262 8.94 5.08 9.24
C LEU A 262 9.94 4.78 10.37
N ALA A 263 10.78 5.73 10.77
CA ALA A 263 11.63 5.58 11.95
C ALA A 263 10.82 5.36 13.25
N SER A 264 9.54 5.75 13.26
CA SER A 264 8.61 5.57 14.39
C SER A 264 7.59 4.43 14.17
N LYS A 265 7.78 3.57 13.16
CA LYS A 265 6.82 2.51 12.79
C LYS A 265 6.54 1.51 13.91
N GLU A 266 7.52 1.22 14.76
CA GLU A 266 7.35 0.30 15.89
C GLU A 266 6.43 0.87 16.96
N VAL A 267 6.52 2.19 17.21
CA VAL A 267 5.60 2.91 18.12
C VAL A 267 4.19 2.91 17.52
N ALA A 268 4.07 3.14 16.22
CA ALA A 268 2.80 3.08 15.51
C ALA A 268 2.14 1.69 15.54
N GLY A 269 2.96 0.63 15.59
CA GLY A 269 2.52 -0.76 15.44
C GLY A 269 2.42 -1.21 13.97
N THR A 270 2.99 -0.45 13.04
CA THR A 270 2.85 -0.67 11.59
C THR A 270 3.38 -2.03 11.15
N LYS A 271 2.57 -2.73 10.36
CA LYS A 271 2.84 -4.05 9.76
C LYS A 271 2.95 -3.96 8.24
N TYR A 272 2.12 -3.12 7.61
CA TYR A 272 2.04 -2.99 6.16
C TYR A 272 1.93 -1.54 5.73
N THR A 273 2.41 -1.25 4.53
CA THR A 273 2.33 0.06 3.89
C THR A 273 1.86 -0.12 2.45
N PHE A 274 0.88 0.65 2.02
CA PHE A 274 0.35 0.61 0.66
C PHE A 274 0.55 1.95 -0.02
N VAL A 275 1.18 1.96 -1.20
CA VAL A 275 1.15 3.13 -2.06
C VAL A 275 -0.28 3.39 -2.49
N GLU A 276 -0.70 4.65 -2.50
CA GLU A 276 -1.97 5.06 -3.08
C GLU A 276 -1.86 6.41 -3.80
N ASP A 277 -2.52 6.55 -4.94
CA ASP A 277 -2.73 7.82 -5.65
C ASP A 277 -4.19 7.91 -6.13
N ASP A 278 -4.94 8.86 -5.57
CA ASP A 278 -6.37 8.99 -5.84
C ASP A 278 -6.67 9.67 -7.19
N ASN A 279 -5.72 10.43 -7.73
CA ASN A 279 -5.89 11.25 -8.92
C ASN A 279 -5.52 10.50 -10.21
N GLN A 280 -5.06 9.24 -10.12
CA GLN A 280 -4.57 8.45 -11.26
C GLN A 280 -3.59 9.22 -12.16
N GLY A 281 -2.75 10.08 -11.54
CA GLY A 281 -1.84 11.05 -12.16
C GLY A 281 -1.92 11.24 -13.68
N ASN A 282 -2.50 12.35 -14.15
CA ASN A 282 -2.58 12.75 -15.57
C ASN A 282 -3.00 11.65 -16.58
N GLY A 283 -3.71 10.60 -16.13
CA GLY A 283 -4.12 9.45 -16.94
C GLY A 283 -3.03 8.40 -17.20
N LYS A 284 -1.90 8.45 -16.47
CA LYS A 284 -0.74 7.55 -16.64
C LYS A 284 -0.32 6.90 -15.31
N PRO A 285 -1.22 6.18 -14.62
CA PRO A 285 -0.97 5.73 -13.25
C PRO A 285 0.24 4.77 -13.15
N PHE A 286 0.49 3.91 -14.14
CA PHE A 286 1.65 3.01 -14.09
C PHE A 286 3.01 3.72 -14.16
N GLU A 287 3.11 4.88 -14.84
CA GLU A 287 4.33 5.70 -14.84
C GLU A 287 4.57 6.31 -13.45
N ALA A 288 3.51 6.81 -12.81
CA ALA A 288 3.57 7.33 -11.44
C ALA A 288 3.90 6.23 -10.41
N LEU A 289 3.40 5.02 -10.61
CA LEU A 289 3.74 3.86 -9.79
C LEU A 289 5.19 3.43 -9.97
N GLU A 290 5.72 3.45 -11.19
CA GLU A 290 7.14 3.18 -11.44
C GLU A 290 8.03 4.18 -10.68
N ILE A 291 7.69 5.47 -10.68
CA ILE A 291 8.41 6.49 -9.90
C ILE A 291 8.32 6.16 -8.40
N SER A 292 7.12 5.85 -7.90
CA SER A 292 6.87 5.55 -6.49
C SER A 292 7.68 4.35 -6.01
N ILE A 293 7.62 3.21 -6.70
CA ILE A 293 8.35 2.01 -6.31
C ILE A 293 9.87 2.19 -6.45
N ASN A 294 10.33 2.94 -7.45
CA ASN A 294 11.75 3.28 -7.57
C ASN A 294 12.23 4.10 -6.37
N ASN A 295 11.50 5.14 -5.98
CA ASN A 295 11.86 5.95 -4.80
C ASN A 295 11.83 5.11 -3.51
N LEU A 296 10.82 4.24 -3.35
CA LEU A 296 10.73 3.37 -2.19
C LEU A 296 11.90 2.41 -2.07
N THR A 297 12.24 1.72 -3.15
CA THR A 297 13.26 0.64 -3.16
C THR A 297 14.70 1.15 -3.30
N THR A 298 14.92 2.44 -3.60
CA THR A 298 16.27 2.99 -3.77
C THR A 298 16.61 4.11 -2.79
N LYS A 299 15.59 4.75 -2.20
CA LYS A 299 15.80 5.87 -1.29
C LYS A 299 15.17 5.60 0.07
N ILE A 300 13.91 5.21 0.16
CA ILE A 300 13.12 5.29 1.42
C ILE A 300 13.28 4.04 2.30
N LEU A 301 13.20 2.84 1.72
CA LEU A 301 13.19 1.56 2.46
C LEU A 301 14.58 0.90 2.59
N VAL A 302 15.62 1.59 2.12
CA VAL A 302 17.02 1.12 2.15
C VAL A 302 17.82 1.72 3.29
#